data_AF-A0AAU9BG64-F1
#
_entry.id   AF-A0AAU9BG64-F1
#
_cell.length_a   1.000
_cell.length_b   1.000
_cell.length_c   1.000
_cell.angle_alpha   90.00
_cell.angle_beta   90.00
_cell.angle_gamma   90.00
#
_symmetry.space_group_name_H-M   'P 1'
#
loop_
_entity.id
_entity.type
_entity.pdbx_description
1 polymer ?
#
loop_
_entity_poly.entity_id
_entity_poly.type
_entity_poly.pdbx_seq_one_letter_code
_entity_poly.pdbx_strand_id
1 'polypeptide(L)'
;MPGEKQLSIIDAHADSPNLDPRASLFTSCQSVEDNRWRQSISTLQRFAHKYAIAVLMANACGGSALWDEKGQLIVRADKGELLLTGTLGGEGWQGDIIPLG
;
A
#
# COMPACT_ATOMS: atom_id res chain seq x y z
N MET A 1 5.68 18.72 19.03
CA MET A 1 6.92 18.26 18.36
C MET A 1 6.51 17.28 17.27
N PRO A 2 7.05 17.34 16.04
CA PRO A 2 6.79 16.30 15.05
C PRO A 2 7.48 15.04 15.55
N GLY A 3 6.71 14.03 15.96
CA GLY A 3 7.24 12.75 16.41
C GLY A 3 8.10 12.13 15.31
N GLU A 4 9.24 11.56 15.69
CA GLU A 4 10.14 10.84 14.81
C GLU A 4 9.35 9.81 13.99
N LYS A 5 9.22 10.07 12.68
CA LYS A 5 8.62 9.12 11.74
C LYS A 5 9.62 7.98 11.52
N GLN A 6 9.46 6.91 12.30
CA GLN A 6 10.29 5.72 12.19
C GLN A 6 9.90 4.95 10.92
N LEU A 7 10.84 4.82 9.99
CA LEU A 7 10.72 3.99 8.79
C LEU A 7 11.34 2.63 9.09
N SER A 8 10.54 1.56 9.04
CA SER A 8 10.98 0.17 9.20
C SER A 8 10.86 -0.58 7.88
N ILE A 9 11.95 -1.14 7.37
CA ILE A 9 11.93 -2.01 6.19
C ILE A 9 11.60 -3.42 6.65
N ILE A 10 10.52 -3.99 6.12
CA ILE A 10 10.04 -5.32 6.46
C ILE A 10 10.27 -6.23 5.25
N ASP A 11 10.89 -7.38 5.48
CA ASP A 11 11.03 -8.40 4.45
C ASP A 11 9.68 -9.08 4.17
N ALA A 12 9.30 -9.15 2.89
CA ALA A 12 7.99 -9.64 2.46
C ALA A 12 7.79 -11.15 2.70
N HIS A 13 8.85 -11.88 3.03
CA HIS A 13 8.84 -13.33 3.15
C HIS A 13 8.69 -13.88 4.59
N ALA A 14 8.56 -13.02 5.59
CA ALA A 14 8.39 -13.43 6.98
C ALA A 14 6.91 -13.78 7.29
N ASP A 15 6.65 -15.00 7.77
CA ASP A 15 5.32 -15.50 8.19
C ASP A 15 4.63 -14.62 9.25
N SER A 16 5.44 -13.86 10.00
CA SER A 16 5.01 -12.78 10.90
C SER A 16 5.94 -11.58 10.69
N PRO A 17 5.54 -10.56 9.92
CA PRO A 17 6.34 -9.35 9.83
C PRO A 17 6.37 -8.70 11.22
N ASN A 18 7.57 -8.34 11.68
CA ASN A 18 7.76 -7.58 12.92
C ASN A 18 7.30 -6.13 12.67
N LEU A 19 5.99 -5.93 12.57
CA LEU A 19 5.35 -4.64 12.39
C LEU A 19 5.46 -3.85 13.70
N ASP A 20 6.02 -2.64 13.63
CA ASP A 20 5.91 -1.69 14.74
C ASP A 20 4.40 -1.46 15.01
N PRO A 21 3.89 -1.66 16.23
CA PRO A 21 2.49 -1.41 16.57
C PRO A 21 2.01 0.01 16.29
N ARG A 22 2.93 0.96 16.09
CA ARG A 22 2.65 2.36 15.76
C ARG A 22 2.73 2.65 14.26
N ALA A 23 3.12 1.67 13.43
CA ALA A 23 3.20 1.85 11.99
C ALA A 23 1.81 2.11 11.42
N SER A 24 1.65 3.22 10.70
CA SER A 24 0.39 3.56 10.02
C SER A 24 0.39 3.19 8.54
N LEU A 25 1.56 2.90 7.96
CA LEU A 25 1.74 2.60 6.55
C LEU A 25 2.71 1.43 6.36
N PHE A 26 2.31 0.47 5.54
CA PHE A 26 3.14 -0.60 5.02
C PHE A 26 3.35 -0.39 3.51
N THR A 27 4.59 -0.47 3.05
CA THR A 27 4.92 -0.33 1.62
C THR A 27 5.40 -1.65 1.04
N SER A 28 4.86 -2.04 -0.11
CA SER A 28 5.26 -3.25 -0.84
C SER A 28 5.66 -2.91 -2.27
N CYS A 29 6.74 -3.52 -2.76
CA CYS A 29 7.14 -3.44 -4.17
C CYS A 29 6.91 -4.79 -4.82
N GLN A 30 6.28 -4.80 -5.99
CA GLN A 30 5.91 -5.99 -6.72
C GLN A 30 6.21 -5.88 -8.22
N SER A 31 6.27 -7.04 -8.86
CA SER A 31 6.33 -7.19 -10.32
C SER A 31 5.34 -8.30 -10.71
N VAL A 32 4.06 -8.03 -10.49
CA VAL A 32 2.97 -8.97 -10.69
C VAL A 32 2.20 -8.63 -11.96
N GLU A 33 2.09 -9.60 -12.86
CA GLU A 33 1.27 -9.51 -14.08
C GLU A 33 -0.22 -9.77 -13.80
N ASP A 34 -1.09 -9.39 -14.74
CA ASP A 34 -2.55 -9.41 -14.62
C ASP A 34 -3.14 -10.74 -14.11
N ASN A 35 -2.52 -11.89 -14.44
CA ASN A 35 -3.02 -13.22 -14.04
C ASN A 35 -2.90 -13.49 -12.52
N ARG A 36 -1.89 -12.94 -11.86
CA ARG A 36 -1.63 -13.09 -10.42
C ARG A 36 -2.05 -11.85 -9.64
N TRP A 37 -2.38 -10.78 -10.33
CA TRP A 37 -2.79 -9.50 -9.76
C TRP A 37 -3.94 -9.63 -8.76
N ARG A 38 -5.02 -10.34 -9.13
CA ARG A 38 -6.19 -10.53 -8.25
C ARG A 38 -5.84 -11.22 -6.93
N GLN A 39 -4.93 -12.19 -6.99
CA GLN A 39 -4.46 -12.91 -5.80
C GLN A 39 -3.56 -12.01 -4.94
N SER A 40 -2.72 -11.19 -5.57
CA SER A 40 -1.87 -10.24 -4.86
C SER A 40 -2.68 -9.18 -4.12
N ILE A 41 -3.66 -8.58 -4.81
CA ILE A 41 -4.62 -7.65 -4.18
C ILE A 41 -5.31 -8.32 -2.99
N SER A 42 -5.86 -9.51 -3.18
CA SER A 42 -6.60 -10.21 -2.10
C SER A 42 -5.71 -10.45 -0.87
N THR A 43 -4.43 -10.75 -1.09
CA THR A 43 -3.45 -10.93 -0.02
C THR A 43 -3.18 -9.61 0.72
N LEU A 44 -2.94 -8.53 -0.02
CA LEU A 44 -2.63 -7.21 0.55
C LEU A 44 -3.83 -6.58 1.26
N GLN A 45 -5.04 -6.75 0.73
CA GLN A 45 -6.27 -6.32 1.41
C GLN A 45 -6.46 -7.05 2.73
N ARG A 46 -6.26 -8.38 2.73
CA ARG A 46 -6.35 -9.17 3.96
C ARG A 46 -5.25 -8.77 4.95
N PHE A 47 -4.06 -8.44 4.46
CA PHE A 47 -2.97 -7.95 5.28
C PHE A 47 -3.33 -6.64 5.97
N ALA A 48 -3.81 -5.66 5.20
CA ALA A 48 -4.23 -4.36 5.71
C ALA A 48 -5.29 -4.50 6.82
N HIS A 49 -6.35 -5.27 6.54
CA HIS A 49 -7.42 -5.54 7.49
C HIS A 49 -6.95 -6.33 8.72
N LYS A 50 -6.08 -7.34 8.55
CA LYS A 50 -5.59 -8.17 9.66
C LYS A 50 -4.73 -7.37 10.65
N TYR A 51 -3.90 -6.47 10.14
CA TYR A 51 -2.95 -5.71 10.95
C TYR A 51 -3.40 -4.27 11.21
N ALA A 52 -4.60 -3.87 10.77
CA ALA A 52 -5.14 -2.52 10.89
C ALA A 52 -4.14 -1.45 10.43
N ILE A 53 -3.53 -1.67 9.25
CA ILE A 53 -2.48 -0.80 8.68
C ILE A 53 -2.79 -0.50 7.21
N ALA A 54 -2.56 0.73 6.76
CA ALA A 54 -2.68 1.04 5.35
C ALA A 54 -1.55 0.39 4.54
N VAL A 55 -1.84 0.02 3.30
CA VAL A 55 -0.91 -0.66 2.41
C VAL A 55 -0.75 0.12 1.12
N LEU A 56 0.46 0.59 0.84
CA LEU A 56 0.86 1.19 -0.43
C LEU A 56 1.69 0.18 -1.23
N MET A 57 1.20 -0.20 -2.40
CA MET A 57 1.89 -1.12 -3.30
C MET A 57 2.34 -0.39 -4.56
N ALA A 58 3.64 -0.49 -4.85
CA ALA A 58 4.22 -0.13 -6.13
C ALA A 58 4.38 -1.39 -6.98
N ASN A 59 3.76 -1.44 -8.16
CA ASN A 59 3.90 -2.55 -9.10
C ASN A 59 4.56 -2.09 -10.40
N ALA A 60 5.59 -2.81 -10.84
CA ALA A 60 6.36 -2.47 -12.03
C ALA A 60 5.55 -2.57 -13.34
N CYS A 61 4.51 -3.42 -13.36
CA CYS A 61 3.69 -3.69 -14.56
C CYS A 61 2.39 -2.86 -14.60
N GLY A 62 2.29 -1.79 -13.82
CA GLY A 62 1.03 -1.05 -13.59
C GLY A 62 0.17 -1.69 -12.51
N GLY A 63 -0.92 -1.05 -12.14
CA GLY A 63 -1.82 -1.51 -11.07
C GLY A 63 -1.45 -1.04 -9.66
N SER A 64 -0.35 -0.30 -9.44
CA SER A 64 0.03 0.23 -8.12
C SER A 64 -1.18 0.79 -7.36
N ALA A 65 -1.28 0.56 -6.05
CA ALA A 65 -2.51 0.81 -5.32
C ALA A 65 -2.27 1.17 -3.85
N LEU A 66 -3.24 1.87 -3.26
CA LEU A 66 -3.29 2.18 -1.84
C LEU A 66 -4.58 1.60 -1.24
N TRP A 67 -4.45 0.90 -0.13
CA TRP A 67 -5.55 0.47 0.72
C TRP A 67 -5.46 1.13 2.09
N ASP A 68 -6.63 1.40 2.69
CA ASP A 68 -6.72 1.85 4.08
C ASP A 68 -6.52 0.69 5.08
N GLU A 69 -6.55 1.01 6.36
CA GLU A 69 -6.42 0.04 7.46
C GLU A 69 -7.55 -1.01 7.53
N LYS A 70 -8.67 -0.79 6.83
CA LYS A 70 -9.79 -1.73 6.72
C LYS A 70 -9.63 -2.65 5.51
N GLY A 71 -8.57 -2.46 4.71
CA GLY A 71 -8.36 -3.17 3.45
C GLY A 71 -9.26 -2.67 2.31
N GLN A 72 -9.88 -1.50 2.46
CA GLN A 72 -10.65 -0.86 1.39
C GLN A 72 -9.70 -0.16 0.43
N LEU A 73 -9.96 -0.32 -0.86
CA LEU A 73 -9.15 0.33 -1.90
C LEU A 73 -9.44 1.83 -1.89
N ILE A 74 -8.39 2.63 -1.69
CA ILE A 74 -8.47 4.09 -1.75
C ILE A 74 -8.23 4.57 -3.18
N VAL A 75 -7.13 4.12 -3.80
CA VAL A 75 -6.77 4.54 -5.16
C VAL A 75 -5.92 3.48 -5.86
N ARG A 76 -6.01 3.41 -7.20
CA ARG A 76 -5.26 2.49 -8.04
C ARG A 76 -4.81 3.15 -9.33
N ALA A 77 -3.54 2.98 -9.67
CA ALA A 77 -2.90 3.42 -10.89
C ALA A 77 -2.94 2.30 -11.93
N ASP A 78 -3.94 2.27 -12.79
CA ASP A 78 -4.17 1.14 -13.70
C ASP A 78 -3.16 1.05 -14.86
N LYS A 79 -3.20 1.98 -15.81
CA LYS A 79 -2.39 1.93 -17.03
C LYS A 79 -1.71 3.26 -17.31
N GLY A 80 -0.48 3.19 -17.82
CA GLY A 80 0.34 4.34 -18.19
C GLY A 80 1.37 4.71 -17.13
N GLU A 81 2.12 5.77 -17.41
CA GLU A 81 3.08 6.36 -16.49
C GLU A 81 2.33 7.27 -15.51
N LEU A 82 2.12 6.77 -14.29
CA LEU A 82 1.29 7.39 -13.28
C LEU A 82 2.06 7.47 -11.95
N LEU A 83 1.96 8.61 -11.28
CA LEU A 83 2.34 8.77 -9.89
C LEU A 83 1.12 8.58 -9.00
N LEU A 84 1.18 7.59 -8.12
CA LEU A 84 0.17 7.38 -7.09
C LEU A 84 0.64 8.03 -5.80
N THR A 85 -0.23 8.85 -5.20
CA THR A 85 0.03 9.50 -3.92
C THR A 85 -0.95 9.03 -2.85
N GLY A 86 -0.51 9.08 -1.59
CA GLY A 86 -1.30 8.71 -0.42
C GLY A 86 -1.03 9.68 0.73
N THR A 87 -2.08 10.21 1.32
CA THR A 87 -2.00 11.14 2.46
C THR A 87 -2.91 10.68 3.58
N LEU A 88 -2.40 10.68 4.81
CA LEU A 88 -3.18 10.42 6.02
C LEU A 88 -3.61 11.75 6.65
N GLY A 89 -4.92 12.00 6.71
CA GLY A 89 -5.53 13.18 7.32
C GLY A 89 -6.59 12.84 8.37
N GLY A 90 -7.35 13.84 8.83
CA GLY A 90 -8.39 13.66 9.84
C GLY A 90 -9.58 12.80 9.37
N GLU A 91 -9.79 12.70 8.06
CA GLU A 91 -10.82 11.86 7.43
C GLU A 91 -10.31 10.45 7.08
N GLY A 92 -9.08 10.12 7.45
CA GLY A 92 -8.41 8.86 7.11
C GLY A 92 -7.49 8.99 5.90
N TRP A 93 -7.23 7.86 5.25
CA TRP A 93 -6.38 7.78 4.06
C TRP A 93 -7.09 8.31 2.83
N GLN A 94 -6.39 9.17 2.09
CA GLN A 94 -6.81 9.70 0.81
C GLN A 94 -5.70 9.42 -0.20
N GLY A 95 -6.06 9.29 -1.47
CA GLY A 95 -5.09 9.06 -2.53
C GLY A 95 -5.50 9.70 -3.84
N ASP A 96 -4.50 9.97 -4.67
CA ASP A 96 -4.67 10.62 -5.96
C ASP A 96 -3.73 10.00 -7.00
N ILE A 97 -4.12 10.12 -8.28
CA ILE A 97 -3.36 9.67 -9.44
C ILE A 97 -2.97 10.87 -10.28
N ILE A 98 -1.66 11.05 -10.46
CA ILE A 98 -1.08 12.11 -11.25
C ILE A 98 -0.48 11.48 -12.52
N PRO A 99 -1.02 11.78 -13.72
CA PRO A 99 -0.39 11.37 -14.97
C PRO A 99 0.97 12.04 -15.17
N LEU A 100 1.95 11.30 -15.68
CA LEU A 100 3.31 11.79 -15.92
C LEU A 100 3.65 12.01 -17.40
N GLY A 101 2.71 11.69 -18.29
CA GLY A 101 2.86 11.81 -19.75
C GLY A 101 3.08 13.24 -20.26
#